data_AF-A0A8D2NK16-F1
#
_entry.id   AF-A0A8D2NK16-F1
#
_cell.length_a   1.000
_cell.length_b   1.000
_cell.length_c   1.000
_cell.angle_alpha   90.00
_cell.angle_beta   90.00
_cell.angle_gamma   90.00
#
_symmetry.space_group_name_H-M   'P 1'
#
loop_
_entity.id
_entity.type
_entity.pdbx_description
1 polymer ?
#
loop_
_entity_poly.entity_id
_entity_poly.type
_entity_poly.pdbx_seq_one_letter_code
_entity_poly.pdbx_strand_id
1 'polypeptide(L)'
;DTLLSSEQTDCWADRAQSDLGQNRANASQRALAELNPHVVVKAHTGELSEAFLASFKVVVLTESPLEEQLRVGDFCHARGICFIVADTKGLAGQLFCDFGEHFVVDDPAEGDPVSAAVEHISQGNPGVVTHMGIENSHGQLFHDGDLVTFSGVQGMTELNGQKPVPVHVLDAFRLEISDTSSFSPYRCGGLVSQVQQRQQCSHKPLRQALEEPKIQVASPEDLPRSRSLHAAFQALHAFRREWERLPRPRAPADAELLLELARSLRAQQGPLDEDIVRAFATVSAGDLCPVAAVVGALAAQEVLKAITRKFVPLDQWLYFDALECLASLSRQRGSRYDGQIAVFGANFQEMLGHQKYLVVGAGAIGCELLKNFAMMGLAAGPDGELIVTDMDTVALSNLHRQFLYRSADISEPKSVVAAAAVQRMNPDVRVTAHQNQVGPATEMLYKDNFFWRLDGVASALDTIEARAYLERRCLRCRTPLLDSGTEGTRGNVLAMVPSLTEPLRPASAPRDGAFPMCTLRHFPRTIQHTLQWARDEFEGLFQLPAEQVNQFME
;
A
#
# COMPACT_ATOMS: atom_id res chain seq x y z
N ASP A 1 5.92 13.56 26.65
CA ASP A 1 4.77 13.62 27.58
C ASP A 1 3.43 13.82 26.87
N THR A 2 2.96 12.83 26.11
CA THR A 2 1.60 12.90 25.53
C THR A 2 0.73 11.83 26.16
N LEU A 3 -0.28 12.26 26.90
CA LEU A 3 -1.30 11.41 27.48
C LEU A 3 -2.39 11.12 26.45
N LEU A 4 -3.04 9.97 26.60
CA LEU A 4 -4.21 9.59 25.81
C LEU A 4 -5.40 10.50 26.12
N SER A 5 -5.87 11.25 25.12
CA SER A 5 -7.14 11.99 25.14
C SER A 5 -8.23 11.24 24.36
N SER A 6 -9.49 11.56 24.61
CA SER A 6 -10.64 10.96 23.91
C SER A 6 -10.60 11.18 22.40
N GLU A 7 -10.18 12.38 21.97
CA GLU A 7 -10.11 12.79 20.55
C GLU A 7 -9.12 11.95 19.72
N GLN A 8 -8.17 11.28 20.38
CA GLN A 8 -7.14 10.47 19.72
C GLN A 8 -7.50 8.98 19.65
N THR A 9 -8.70 8.59 20.08
CA THR A 9 -9.17 7.20 20.01
C THR A 9 -9.82 6.85 18.66
N ASP A 10 -9.80 7.79 17.70
CA ASP A 10 -10.30 7.64 16.34
C ASP A 10 -9.29 7.08 15.34
N CYS A 11 -7.99 7.13 15.63
CA CYS A 11 -6.95 6.65 14.71
C CYS A 11 -6.13 5.48 15.25
N TRP A 12 -6.41 5.06 16.49
CA TRP A 12 -5.62 4.05 17.20
C TRP A 12 -6.46 2.82 17.52
N ALA A 13 -6.38 1.81 16.65
CA ALA A 13 -7.14 0.56 16.77
C ALA A 13 -6.75 -0.31 17.98
N ASP A 14 -5.56 -0.09 18.53
CA ASP A 14 -4.96 -0.92 19.58
C ASP A 14 -5.30 -0.46 21.02
N ARG A 15 -6.27 0.45 21.20
CA ARG A 15 -6.52 1.11 22.49
C ARG A 15 -7.97 0.99 22.95
N ALA A 16 -8.13 0.70 24.24
CA ALA A 16 -9.43 0.68 24.89
C ALA A 16 -9.72 2.03 25.57
N GLN A 17 -11.00 2.35 25.81
CA GLN A 17 -11.39 3.51 26.62
C GLN A 17 -10.77 3.48 28.04
N SER A 18 -10.38 2.29 28.54
CA SER A 18 -9.68 2.13 29.81
C SER A 18 -8.27 2.72 29.85
N ASP A 19 -7.69 3.05 28.68
CA ASP A 19 -6.32 3.55 28.57
C ASP A 19 -6.23 5.08 28.56
N LEU A 20 -7.38 5.77 28.67
CA LEU A 20 -7.45 7.22 28.76
C LEU A 20 -6.61 7.74 29.95
N GLY A 21 -5.80 8.77 29.69
CA GLY A 21 -4.88 9.34 30.67
C GLY A 21 -3.54 8.60 30.84
N GLN A 22 -3.31 7.46 30.17
CA GLN A 22 -1.99 6.81 30.15
C GLN A 22 -1.05 7.42 29.09
N ASN A 23 0.26 7.21 29.26
CA ASN A 23 1.23 7.55 28.21
C ASN A 23 0.99 6.68 26.97
N ARG A 24 0.90 7.33 25.80
CA ARG A 24 0.59 6.69 24.51
C ARG A 24 1.50 5.51 24.15
N ALA A 25 2.80 5.63 24.40
CA ALA A 25 3.77 4.59 24.07
C ALA A 25 3.59 3.36 24.95
N ASN A 26 3.34 3.55 26.25
CA ASN A 26 3.11 2.44 27.18
C ASN A 26 1.78 1.74 26.90
N ALA A 27 0.72 2.49 26.61
CA ALA A 27 -0.60 1.94 26.33
C ALA A 27 -0.62 1.05 25.08
N SER A 28 0.08 1.43 24.00
CA SER A 28 0.10 0.64 22.76
C SER A 28 1.16 -0.45 22.71
N GLN A 29 2.16 -0.45 23.62
CA GLN A 29 3.31 -1.35 23.53
C GLN A 29 2.90 -2.82 23.49
N ARG A 30 1.97 -3.22 24.36
CA ARG A 30 1.56 -4.63 24.47
C ARG A 30 0.86 -5.11 23.20
N ALA A 31 -0.13 -4.34 22.72
CA ALA A 31 -0.89 -4.70 21.53
C ALA A 31 0.01 -4.83 20.30
N LEU A 32 0.98 -3.93 20.13
CA LEU A 32 1.96 -4.00 19.05
C LEU A 32 2.90 -5.21 19.19
N ALA A 33 3.34 -5.55 20.41
CA ALA A 33 4.18 -6.72 20.64
C ALA A 33 3.48 -8.04 20.32
N GLU A 34 2.16 -8.09 20.45
CA GLU A 34 1.34 -9.27 20.15
C GLU A 34 1.17 -9.53 18.64
N LEU A 35 1.48 -8.55 17.78
CA LEU A 35 1.38 -8.71 16.31
C LEU A 35 2.42 -9.68 15.76
N ASN A 36 3.64 -9.65 16.28
CA ASN A 36 4.72 -10.51 15.82
C ASN A 36 5.64 -10.95 16.98
N PRO A 37 5.61 -12.24 17.38
CA PRO A 37 6.42 -12.73 18.49
C PRO A 37 7.94 -12.68 18.23
N HIS A 38 8.35 -12.48 16.98
CA HIS A 38 9.77 -12.32 16.62
C HIS A 38 10.26 -10.87 16.72
N VAL A 39 9.38 -9.90 16.98
CA VAL A 39 9.73 -8.48 17.07
C VAL A 39 9.57 -8.02 18.51
N VAL A 40 10.68 -7.61 19.13
CA VAL A 40 10.66 -7.05 20.48
C VAL A 40 10.28 -5.58 20.43
N VAL A 41 9.09 -5.24 20.92
CA VAL A 41 8.61 -3.86 21.03
C VAL A 41 8.91 -3.31 22.42
N LYS A 42 9.53 -2.13 22.50
CA LYS A 42 9.82 -1.43 23.76
C LYS A 42 9.31 0.01 23.70
N ALA A 43 8.65 0.46 24.75
CA ALA A 43 8.28 1.86 24.92
C ALA A 43 9.43 2.64 25.58
N HIS A 44 9.67 3.86 25.12
CA HIS A 44 10.57 4.83 25.74
C HIS A 44 9.79 6.10 26.07
N THR A 45 9.93 6.59 27.30
CA THR A 45 9.23 7.78 27.79
C THR A 45 10.18 8.91 28.21
N GLY A 46 11.50 8.67 28.09
CA GLY A 46 12.51 9.68 28.38
C GLY A 46 12.82 10.55 27.17
N GLU A 47 13.85 11.38 27.33
CA GLU A 47 14.35 12.26 26.26
C GLU A 47 14.92 11.46 25.07
N LEU A 48 14.73 11.99 23.87
CA LEU A 48 15.34 11.51 22.63
C LEU A 48 16.78 12.03 22.51
N SER A 49 17.67 11.50 23.37
CA SER A 49 19.09 11.84 23.38
C SER A 49 19.82 11.25 22.16
N GLU A 50 20.91 11.89 21.75
CA GLU A 50 21.76 11.39 20.66
C GLU A 50 22.25 9.96 20.88
N ALA A 51 22.59 9.61 22.13
CA ALA A 51 23.03 8.26 22.49
C ALA A 51 21.91 7.22 22.29
N PHE A 52 20.66 7.61 22.57
CA PHE A 52 19.50 6.75 22.31
C PHE A 52 19.27 6.58 20.80
N LEU A 53 19.27 7.68 20.05
CA LEU A 53 19.05 7.67 18.60
C LEU A 53 20.13 6.85 17.86
N ALA A 54 21.38 6.91 18.31
CA ALA A 54 22.50 6.15 17.74
C ALA A 54 22.34 4.62 17.82
N SER A 55 21.40 4.12 18.64
CA SER A 55 21.12 2.68 18.73
C SER A 55 20.23 2.14 17.60
N PHE A 56 19.67 3.02 16.76
CA PHE A 56 18.74 2.65 15.70
C PHE A 56 19.35 2.81 14.30
N LYS A 57 18.89 1.97 13.36
CA LYS A 57 19.22 2.11 11.93
C LYS A 57 18.30 3.07 11.19
N VAL A 58 17.04 3.12 11.63
CA VAL A 58 16.00 3.96 11.05
C VAL A 58 15.27 4.67 12.18
N VAL A 59 15.04 5.97 12.02
CA VAL A 59 14.26 6.80 12.93
C VAL A 59 13.09 7.39 12.17
N VAL A 60 11.87 7.11 12.64
CA VAL A 60 10.64 7.68 12.11
C VAL A 60 10.09 8.67 13.12
N LEU A 61 9.91 9.92 12.71
CA LEU A 61 9.24 10.94 13.50
C LEU A 61 7.84 11.21 12.96
N THR A 62 6.88 11.25 13.87
CA THR A 62 5.50 11.63 13.61
C THR A 62 5.05 12.60 14.70
N GLU A 63 4.15 13.52 14.37
CA GLU A 63 3.53 14.46 15.32
C GLU A 63 4.52 15.31 16.13
N SER A 64 5.69 15.61 15.55
CA SER A 64 6.78 16.35 16.21
C SER A 64 6.87 17.81 15.72
N PRO A 65 7.27 18.77 16.58
CA PRO A 65 7.59 20.12 16.14
C PRO A 65 8.76 20.16 15.15
N LEU A 66 8.78 21.16 14.27
CA LEU A 66 9.82 21.29 13.24
C LEU A 66 11.22 21.43 13.86
N GLU A 67 11.34 22.10 15.00
CA GLU A 67 12.60 22.25 15.73
C GLU A 67 13.19 20.89 16.13
N GLU A 68 12.34 19.96 16.56
CA GLU A 68 12.75 18.61 16.93
C GLU A 68 13.06 17.77 15.68
N GLN A 69 12.25 17.89 14.62
CA GLN A 69 12.53 17.24 13.34
C GLN A 69 13.90 17.66 12.77
N LEU A 70 14.23 18.95 12.83
CA LEU A 70 15.52 19.48 12.39
C LEU A 70 16.67 18.95 13.27
N ARG A 71 16.53 18.98 14.60
CA ARG A 71 17.55 18.47 15.53
C ARG A 71 17.86 17.00 15.29
N VAL A 72 16.82 16.16 15.20
CA VAL A 72 16.96 14.72 15.00
C VAL A 72 17.43 14.41 13.58
N GLY A 73 16.90 15.11 12.57
CA GLY A 73 17.30 14.96 11.17
C GLY A 73 18.77 15.27 10.94
N ASP A 74 19.26 16.42 11.44
CA ASP A 74 20.67 16.83 11.33
C ASP A 74 21.59 15.77 11.98
N PHE A 75 21.20 15.24 13.15
CA PHE A 75 21.96 14.18 13.83
C PHE A 75 21.97 12.86 13.04
N CYS A 76 20.80 12.42 12.57
CA CYS A 76 20.65 11.18 11.82
C CYS A 76 21.46 11.21 10.52
N HIS A 77 21.35 12.32 9.76
CA HIS A 77 22.09 12.54 8.53
C HIS A 77 23.61 12.44 8.76
N ALA A 78 24.12 13.16 9.78
CA ALA A 78 25.54 13.16 10.11
C ALA A 78 26.08 11.79 10.58
N ARG A 79 25.22 10.90 11.10
CA ARG A 79 25.59 9.56 11.57
C ARG A 79 25.26 8.44 10.58
N GLY A 80 24.68 8.76 9.42
CA GLY A 80 24.24 7.76 8.45
C GLY A 80 23.07 6.90 8.94
N ILE A 81 22.23 7.44 9.82
CA ILE A 81 20.99 6.82 10.28
C ILE A 81 19.89 7.25 9.32
N CYS A 82 19.11 6.31 8.79
CA CYS A 82 18.00 6.64 7.89
C CYS A 82 16.90 7.37 8.68
N PHE A 83 16.43 8.48 8.16
CA PHE A 83 15.48 9.36 8.82
C PHE A 83 14.22 9.54 7.97
N ILE A 84 13.07 9.43 8.61
CA ILE A 84 11.75 9.57 7.97
C ILE A 84 10.89 10.50 8.82
N VAL A 85 10.19 11.44 8.19
CA VAL A 85 9.12 12.22 8.83
C VAL A 85 7.81 11.86 8.17
N ALA A 86 6.79 11.55 8.96
CA ALA A 86 5.45 11.23 8.48
C ALA A 86 4.40 11.92 9.36
N ASP A 87 3.68 12.90 8.81
CA ASP A 87 2.65 13.63 9.55
C ASP A 87 1.33 13.61 8.80
N THR A 88 0.24 13.55 9.56
CA THR A 88 -1.14 13.62 9.05
C THR A 88 -1.90 14.76 9.70
N LYS A 89 -2.63 15.53 8.90
CA LYS A 89 -3.40 16.70 9.31
C LYS A 89 -4.71 16.75 8.55
N GLY A 90 -5.78 16.26 9.18
CA GLY A 90 -7.09 16.12 8.56
C GLY A 90 -7.03 15.29 7.28
N LEU A 91 -7.36 15.93 6.15
CA LEU A 91 -7.38 15.31 4.82
C LEU A 91 -6.02 15.34 4.10
N ALA A 92 -4.96 15.83 4.74
CA ALA A 92 -3.64 15.93 4.13
C ALA A 92 -2.58 15.17 4.93
N GLY A 93 -1.53 14.74 4.24
CA GLY A 93 -0.38 14.06 4.82
C GLY A 93 0.91 14.44 4.11
N GLN A 94 2.02 14.36 4.85
CA GLN A 94 3.36 14.53 4.30
C GLN A 94 4.24 13.34 4.69
N LEU A 95 5.15 12.99 3.79
CA LEU A 95 6.21 12.02 4.00
C LEU A 95 7.53 12.60 3.49
N PHE A 96 8.58 12.51 4.31
CA PHE A 96 9.94 12.89 3.96
C PHE A 96 10.90 11.74 4.24
N CYS A 97 11.88 11.52 3.36
CA CYS A 97 12.94 10.52 3.53
C CYS A 97 14.33 11.13 3.34
N ASP A 98 15.22 10.82 4.28
CA ASP A 98 16.66 11.10 4.22
C ASP A 98 17.46 9.86 4.63
N PHE A 99 17.97 9.14 3.64
CA PHE A 99 18.81 7.95 3.85
C PHE A 99 20.32 8.27 3.74
N GLY A 100 20.69 9.55 3.82
CA GLY A 100 22.06 10.04 3.71
C GLY A 100 22.53 10.28 2.27
N GLU A 101 23.75 10.81 2.15
CA GLU A 101 24.35 11.20 0.87
C GLU A 101 24.75 10.03 -0.03
N HIS A 102 24.96 8.85 0.56
CA HIS A 102 25.51 7.66 -0.10
C HIS A 102 24.73 6.40 0.26
N PHE A 103 23.44 6.39 -0.08
CA PHE A 103 22.61 5.20 0.06
C PHE A 103 22.74 4.31 -1.18
N VAL A 104 22.98 3.01 -1.01
CA VAL A 104 23.06 2.06 -2.13
C VAL A 104 21.85 1.14 -2.07
N VAL A 105 21.07 1.14 -3.15
CA VAL A 105 19.96 0.22 -3.40
C VAL A 105 20.52 -1.00 -4.12
N ASP A 106 20.37 -2.19 -3.52
CA ASP A 106 20.86 -3.44 -4.06
C ASP A 106 19.95 -4.01 -5.16
N ASP A 107 18.63 -3.80 -5.02
CA ASP A 107 17.59 -4.27 -5.94
C ASP A 107 16.56 -3.16 -6.16
N PRO A 108 16.72 -2.29 -7.17
CA PRO A 108 15.85 -1.15 -7.39
C PRO A 108 14.52 -1.50 -8.08
N ALA A 109 14.41 -2.66 -8.72
CA ALA A 109 13.27 -3.00 -9.58
C ALA A 109 12.14 -3.69 -8.82
N GLU A 110 10.90 -3.55 -9.33
CA GLU A 110 9.72 -4.17 -8.73
C GLU A 110 9.53 -5.66 -9.11
N GLY A 111 10.25 -6.15 -10.12
CA GLY A 111 10.08 -7.49 -10.68
C GLY A 111 11.36 -8.32 -10.69
N ASP A 112 11.21 -9.63 -10.91
CA ASP A 112 12.34 -10.53 -11.06
C ASP A 112 13.12 -10.21 -12.35
N PRO A 113 14.46 -10.38 -12.36
CA PRO A 113 15.25 -10.20 -13.56
C PRO A 113 14.75 -11.09 -14.69
N VAL A 114 14.44 -10.50 -15.84
CA VAL A 114 13.91 -11.24 -16.98
C VAL A 114 14.99 -12.14 -17.55
N SER A 115 14.62 -13.38 -17.88
CA SER A 115 15.52 -14.34 -18.53
C SER A 115 14.85 -15.01 -19.71
N ALA A 116 15.58 -15.17 -20.81
CA ALA A 116 15.09 -15.80 -22.03
C ALA A 116 16.11 -16.78 -22.60
N ALA A 117 15.61 -17.87 -23.19
CA ALA A 117 16.47 -18.84 -23.89
C ALA A 117 16.99 -18.22 -25.19
N VAL A 118 18.29 -18.38 -25.44
CA VAL A 118 18.94 -17.93 -26.68
C VAL A 118 18.67 -18.93 -27.80
N GLU A 119 18.18 -18.43 -28.93
CA GLU A 119 18.01 -19.22 -30.14
C GLU A 119 19.27 -19.14 -31.01
N HIS A 120 19.79 -17.93 -31.22
CA HIS A 120 20.95 -17.68 -32.07
C HIS A 120 21.74 -16.45 -31.64
N ILE A 121 23.06 -16.46 -31.88
CA ILE A 121 23.92 -15.27 -31.72
C ILE A 121 24.78 -15.08 -32.98
N SER A 122 24.70 -13.92 -33.61
CA SER A 122 25.53 -13.59 -34.77
C SER A 122 26.96 -13.23 -34.36
N GLN A 123 27.92 -13.51 -35.26
CA GLN A 123 29.28 -12.97 -35.18
C GLN A 123 29.33 -11.66 -35.97
N GLY A 124 29.42 -10.53 -35.29
CA GLY A 124 29.38 -9.22 -35.92
C GLY A 124 29.66 -8.08 -34.94
N ASN A 125 29.66 -6.85 -35.46
CA ASN A 125 29.78 -5.63 -34.68
C ASN A 125 28.68 -4.64 -35.13
N PRO A 126 27.59 -4.48 -34.37
CA PRO A 126 27.28 -5.17 -33.11
C PRO A 126 26.92 -6.66 -33.31
N GLY A 127 27.09 -7.47 -32.26
CA GLY A 127 26.56 -8.84 -32.24
C GLY A 127 25.03 -8.80 -32.05
N VAL A 128 24.30 -9.73 -32.65
CA VAL A 128 22.83 -9.81 -32.53
C VAL A 128 22.43 -11.12 -31.89
N VAL A 129 21.71 -11.03 -30.76
CA VAL A 129 21.12 -12.15 -30.05
C VAL A 129 19.66 -12.25 -30.43
N THR A 130 19.26 -13.41 -30.95
CA THR A 130 17.86 -13.79 -31.10
C THR A 130 17.48 -14.66 -29.91
N HIS A 131 16.48 -14.23 -29.15
CA HIS A 131 15.96 -14.97 -28.00
C HIS A 131 14.51 -15.39 -28.22
N MET A 132 14.10 -16.43 -27.51
CA MET A 132 12.70 -16.86 -27.48
C MET A 132 11.87 -15.85 -26.68
N GLY A 133 10.67 -15.55 -27.14
CA GLY A 133 9.67 -14.87 -26.32
C GLY A 133 9.07 -15.82 -25.27
N ILE A 134 8.34 -15.27 -24.30
CA ILE A 134 7.50 -16.08 -23.41
C ILE A 134 6.24 -16.47 -24.19
N GLU A 135 5.89 -17.75 -24.18
CA GLU A 135 4.63 -18.25 -24.78
C GLU A 135 3.45 -17.47 -24.15
N ASN A 136 2.62 -16.84 -24.99
CA ASN A 136 1.46 -15.99 -24.66
C ASN A 136 1.70 -14.52 -24.27
N SER A 137 2.92 -13.99 -24.35
CA SER A 137 3.15 -12.53 -24.24
C SER A 137 3.65 -11.94 -25.55
N HIS A 138 2.86 -11.05 -26.17
CA HIS A 138 3.33 -10.17 -27.26
C HIS A 138 4.23 -9.03 -26.76
N GLY A 139 4.75 -9.13 -25.53
CA GLY A 139 5.51 -8.09 -24.87
C GLY A 139 7.00 -8.17 -25.19
N GLN A 140 7.61 -7.01 -25.34
CA GLN A 140 9.05 -6.83 -25.37
C GLN A 140 9.63 -7.15 -23.98
N LEU A 141 10.55 -8.13 -23.91
CA LEU A 141 11.10 -8.65 -22.65
C LEU A 141 12.21 -7.78 -22.04
N PHE A 142 12.99 -7.14 -22.89
CA PHE A 142 14.13 -6.29 -22.53
C PHE A 142 13.91 -4.89 -23.09
N HIS A 143 14.46 -3.88 -22.44
CA HIS A 143 14.38 -2.48 -22.84
C HIS A 143 15.77 -1.93 -23.22
N ASP A 144 15.79 -0.86 -23.99
CA ASP A 144 17.03 -0.17 -24.36
C ASP A 144 17.81 0.27 -23.12
N GLY A 145 19.09 -0.10 -23.07
CA GLY A 145 19.97 0.20 -21.95
C GLY A 145 19.93 -0.83 -20.82
N ASP A 146 19.10 -1.86 -20.90
CA ASP A 146 19.17 -3.00 -19.99
C ASP A 146 20.56 -3.66 -20.08
N LEU A 147 21.00 -4.19 -18.95
CA LEU A 147 22.24 -4.95 -18.88
C LEU A 147 21.92 -6.43 -18.79
N VAL A 148 22.63 -7.25 -19.55
CA VAL A 148 22.40 -8.69 -19.57
C VAL A 148 23.68 -9.48 -19.38
N THR A 149 23.54 -10.71 -18.92
CA THR A 149 24.60 -11.72 -18.85
C THR A 149 24.16 -12.98 -19.57
N PHE A 150 25.14 -13.77 -19.99
CA PHE A 150 24.92 -15.02 -20.70
C PHE A 150 25.44 -16.20 -19.89
N SER A 151 24.70 -17.31 -19.93
CA SER A 151 25.11 -18.58 -19.33
C SER A 151 24.69 -19.75 -20.22
N GLY A 152 25.45 -20.84 -20.21
CA GLY A 152 25.11 -22.06 -20.96
C GLY A 152 25.19 -21.96 -22.48
N VAL A 153 25.77 -20.88 -23.04
CA VAL A 153 25.97 -20.72 -24.49
C VAL A 153 27.04 -21.69 -24.98
N GLN A 154 26.73 -22.55 -25.96
CA GLN A 154 27.69 -23.47 -26.56
C GLN A 154 28.20 -22.94 -27.89
N GLY A 155 29.49 -23.14 -28.17
CA GLY A 155 30.17 -22.58 -29.35
C GLY A 155 30.80 -21.22 -29.05
N MET A 156 29.99 -20.22 -28.69
CA MET A 156 30.44 -18.87 -28.33
C MET A 156 30.63 -18.72 -26.81
N THR A 157 31.54 -19.52 -26.25
CA THR A 157 31.70 -19.66 -24.78
C THR A 157 32.27 -18.42 -24.09
N GLU A 158 32.87 -17.51 -24.86
CA GLU A 158 33.44 -16.24 -24.39
C GLU A 158 32.38 -15.31 -23.78
N LEU A 159 31.10 -15.51 -24.15
CA LEU A 159 29.97 -14.81 -23.55
C LEU A 159 29.62 -15.35 -22.15
N ASN A 160 29.90 -16.63 -21.87
CA ASN A 160 29.59 -17.23 -20.57
C ASN A 160 30.48 -16.63 -19.49
N GLY A 161 29.89 -15.90 -18.55
CA GLY A 161 30.64 -15.29 -17.44
C GLY A 161 31.31 -13.94 -17.77
N GLN A 162 30.96 -13.31 -18.88
CA GLN A 162 31.31 -11.91 -19.11
C GLN A 162 30.62 -10.99 -18.08
N LYS A 163 31.20 -9.80 -17.89
CA LYS A 163 30.55 -8.71 -17.15
C LYS A 163 29.25 -8.32 -17.87
N PRO A 164 28.24 -7.80 -17.15
CA PRO A 164 26.99 -7.39 -17.77
C PRO A 164 27.22 -6.43 -18.95
N VAL A 165 26.60 -6.72 -20.10
CA VAL A 165 26.72 -5.93 -21.33
C VAL A 165 25.41 -5.19 -21.60
N PRO A 166 25.45 -3.92 -22.04
CA PRO A 166 24.24 -3.18 -22.37
C PRO A 166 23.65 -3.72 -23.67
N VAL A 167 22.32 -3.71 -23.75
CA VAL A 167 21.59 -4.13 -24.94
C VAL A 167 20.87 -2.96 -25.61
N HIS A 168 20.78 -3.02 -26.93
CA HIS A 168 19.86 -2.20 -27.72
C HIS A 168 18.83 -3.12 -28.37
N VAL A 169 17.55 -2.83 -28.18
CA VAL A 169 16.45 -3.68 -28.59
C VAL A 169 16.05 -3.35 -30.01
N LEU A 170 16.21 -4.31 -30.92
CA LEU A 170 15.81 -4.16 -32.31
C LEU A 170 14.33 -4.42 -32.51
N ASP A 171 13.82 -5.44 -31.83
CA ASP A 171 12.42 -5.83 -31.79
C ASP A 171 12.15 -6.77 -30.60
N ALA A 172 10.95 -7.35 -30.52
CA ALA A 172 10.52 -8.19 -29.42
C ALA A 172 11.38 -9.46 -29.18
N PHE A 173 12.23 -9.86 -30.14
CA PHE A 173 13.02 -11.10 -30.08
C PHE A 173 14.51 -10.89 -30.31
N ARG A 174 14.93 -9.69 -30.73
CA ARG A 174 16.32 -9.41 -31.14
C ARG A 174 16.93 -8.27 -30.35
N LEU A 175 18.13 -8.54 -29.84
CA LEU A 175 18.93 -7.61 -29.04
C LEU A 175 20.31 -7.44 -29.70
N GLU A 176 20.75 -6.20 -29.89
CA GLU A 176 22.14 -5.89 -30.17
C GLU A 176 22.96 -5.91 -28.87
N ILE A 177 24.12 -6.53 -28.94
CA ILE A 177 25.13 -6.60 -27.87
C ILE A 177 26.48 -6.10 -28.38
N SER A 178 27.48 -6.14 -27.50
CA SER A 178 28.87 -5.81 -27.84
C SER A 178 29.41 -6.61 -29.03
N ASP A 179 30.54 -6.17 -29.58
CA ASP A 179 31.23 -6.83 -30.70
C ASP A 179 31.52 -8.32 -30.40
N THR A 180 30.95 -9.20 -31.22
CA THR A 180 31.14 -10.66 -31.17
C THR A 180 32.01 -11.19 -32.32
N SER A 181 32.57 -10.31 -33.18
CA SER A 181 33.33 -10.69 -34.37
C SER A 181 34.58 -11.52 -34.05
N SER A 182 35.18 -11.31 -32.87
CA SER A 182 36.35 -12.04 -32.38
C SER A 182 36.04 -13.33 -31.63
N PHE A 183 34.75 -13.62 -31.38
CA PHE A 183 34.36 -14.79 -30.59
C PHE A 183 34.20 -16.02 -31.48
N SER A 184 34.20 -17.19 -30.85
CA SER A 184 33.93 -18.46 -31.50
C SER A 184 32.49 -18.52 -32.06
N PRO A 185 32.23 -19.24 -33.17
CA PRO A 185 30.89 -19.33 -33.74
C PRO A 185 29.91 -19.98 -32.76
N TYR A 186 28.72 -19.38 -32.63
CA TYR A 186 27.62 -19.94 -31.86
C TYR A 186 27.21 -21.31 -32.40
N ARG A 187 26.89 -22.25 -31.51
CA ARG A 187 26.36 -23.58 -31.88
C ARG A 187 24.92 -23.78 -31.43
N CYS A 188 24.67 -23.69 -30.13
CA CYS A 188 23.34 -23.90 -29.56
C CYS A 188 23.27 -23.49 -28.09
N GLY A 189 22.05 -23.34 -27.60
CA GLY A 189 21.74 -23.16 -26.19
C GLY A 189 22.18 -21.82 -25.64
N GLY A 190 21.86 -21.60 -24.38
CA GLY A 190 22.18 -20.37 -23.68
C GLY A 190 20.96 -19.71 -23.08
N LEU A 191 21.21 -18.95 -22.03
CA LEU A 191 20.23 -18.11 -21.36
C LEU A 191 20.80 -16.69 -21.35
N VAL A 192 20.00 -15.74 -21.83
CA VAL A 192 20.23 -14.31 -21.60
C VAL A 192 19.42 -13.90 -20.39
N SER A 193 20.07 -13.29 -19.40
CA SER A 193 19.45 -12.88 -18.15
C SER A 193 19.77 -11.43 -17.86
N GLN A 194 18.73 -10.63 -17.63
CA GLN A 194 18.85 -9.24 -17.18
C GLN A 194 19.62 -9.19 -15.85
N VAL A 195 20.43 -8.15 -15.69
CA VAL A 195 21.16 -7.86 -14.47
C VAL A 195 20.67 -6.52 -13.95
N GLN A 196 20.03 -6.56 -12.79
CA GLN A 196 19.63 -5.35 -12.08
C GLN A 196 20.87 -4.72 -11.46
N GLN A 197 21.17 -3.48 -11.85
CA GLN A 197 22.29 -2.75 -11.29
C GLN A 197 21.92 -2.14 -9.94
N ARG A 198 22.92 -2.13 -9.04
CA ARG A 198 22.83 -1.34 -7.82
C ARG A 198 22.70 0.13 -8.18
N GLN A 199 21.79 0.82 -7.52
CA GLN A 199 21.58 2.25 -7.72
C GLN A 199 22.08 3.01 -6.51
N GLN A 200 22.87 4.07 -6.73
CA GLN A 200 23.25 4.99 -5.66
C GLN A 200 22.24 6.14 -5.59
N CYS A 201 21.70 6.36 -4.40
CA CYS A 201 20.80 7.45 -4.07
C CYS A 201 21.52 8.43 -3.12
N SER A 202 21.22 9.72 -3.26
CA SER A 202 21.79 10.78 -2.44
C SER A 202 20.67 11.70 -1.97
N HIS A 203 20.45 11.74 -0.66
CA HIS A 203 19.45 12.58 -0.04
C HIS A 203 20.09 13.80 0.61
N LYS A 204 19.36 14.92 0.57
CA LYS A 204 19.75 16.16 1.26
C LYS A 204 19.27 16.10 2.71
N PRO A 205 20.01 16.71 3.66
CA PRO A 205 19.52 16.85 5.01
C PRO A 205 18.23 17.68 5.04
N LEU A 206 17.36 17.40 6.00
CA LEU A 206 16.01 18.01 6.12
C LEU A 206 16.04 19.54 5.97
N ARG A 207 16.99 20.21 6.62
CA ARG A 207 17.13 21.68 6.57
C ARG A 207 17.27 22.21 5.13
N GLN A 208 18.13 21.58 4.35
CA GLN A 208 18.33 21.96 2.95
C GLN A 208 17.13 21.52 2.09
N ALA A 209 16.55 20.36 2.39
CA ALA A 209 15.38 19.85 1.68
C ALA A 209 14.10 20.66 1.92
N LEU A 210 14.02 21.49 2.96
CA LEU A 210 12.92 22.45 3.18
C LEU A 210 13.08 23.71 2.31
N GLU A 211 14.31 24.16 2.09
CA GLU A 211 14.61 25.33 1.26
C GLU A 211 14.56 25.00 -0.24
N GLU A 212 15.02 23.79 -0.61
CA GLU A 212 15.07 23.30 -1.99
C GLU A 212 14.37 21.93 -2.11
N PRO A 213 13.03 21.88 -2.00
CA PRO A 213 12.30 20.63 -1.90
C PRO A 213 12.28 19.85 -3.21
N LYS A 214 12.71 18.58 -3.15
CA LYS A 214 12.47 17.60 -4.21
C LYS A 214 11.18 16.84 -3.93
N ILE A 215 10.10 17.29 -4.56
CA ILE A 215 8.75 16.76 -4.37
C ILE A 215 8.43 15.74 -5.47
N GLN A 216 8.07 14.53 -5.06
CA GLN A 216 7.63 13.45 -5.95
C GLN A 216 6.12 13.58 -6.19
N VAL A 217 5.74 13.55 -7.47
CA VAL A 217 4.35 13.64 -7.92
C VAL A 217 4.10 12.62 -9.03
N ALA A 218 2.86 12.14 -9.12
CA ALA A 218 2.46 11.21 -10.18
C ALA A 218 2.49 11.87 -11.56
N SER A 219 2.06 13.14 -11.64
CA SER A 219 2.11 13.94 -12.86
C SER A 219 2.71 15.33 -12.60
N PRO A 220 3.35 15.97 -13.61
CA PRO A 220 3.85 17.34 -13.47
C PRO A 220 2.77 18.37 -13.13
N GLU A 221 1.50 18.08 -13.45
CA GLU A 221 0.34 18.93 -13.18
C GLU A 221 0.01 19.00 -11.68
N ASP A 222 0.38 17.99 -10.91
CA ASP A 222 0.15 17.92 -9.45
C ASP A 222 1.20 18.69 -8.63
N LEU A 223 2.29 19.12 -9.27
CA LEU A 223 3.40 19.79 -8.59
C LEU A 223 3.00 21.11 -7.90
N PRO A 224 2.20 22.02 -8.52
CA PRO A 224 1.74 23.24 -7.85
C PRO A 224 0.93 22.97 -6.57
N ARG A 225 0.07 21.95 -6.59
CA ARG A 225 -0.73 21.50 -5.45
C ARG A 225 0.17 21.01 -4.32
N SER A 226 1.10 20.11 -4.62
CA SER A 226 2.05 19.58 -3.63
C SER A 226 2.99 20.64 -3.06
N ARG A 227 3.43 21.61 -3.88
CA ARG A 227 4.22 22.76 -3.40
C ARG A 227 3.40 23.70 -2.51
N SER A 228 2.09 23.76 -2.67
CA SER A 228 1.21 24.55 -1.81
C SER A 228 1.01 23.87 -0.46
N LEU A 229 0.86 22.54 -0.46
CA LEU A 229 0.87 21.73 0.77
C LEU A 229 2.21 21.82 1.51
N HIS A 230 3.35 21.76 0.80
CA HIS A 230 4.66 21.96 1.40
C HIS A 230 4.75 23.27 2.19
N ALA A 231 4.30 24.38 1.59
CA ALA A 231 4.24 25.67 2.27
C ALA A 231 3.23 25.67 3.43
N ALA A 232 2.09 25.00 3.28
CA ALA A 232 1.05 24.92 4.30
C ALA A 232 1.51 24.15 5.56
N PHE A 233 2.23 23.04 5.41
CA PHE A 233 2.81 22.29 6.52
C PHE A 233 3.89 23.11 7.27
N GLN A 234 4.76 23.82 6.54
CA GLN A 234 5.73 24.73 7.18
C GLN A 234 5.02 25.87 7.92
N ALA A 235 4.01 26.49 7.30
CA ALA A 235 3.19 27.51 7.92
C ALA A 235 2.45 26.99 9.16
N LEU A 236 2.02 25.72 9.17
CA LEU A 236 1.40 25.09 10.33
C LEU A 236 2.37 24.96 11.51
N HIS A 237 3.64 24.61 11.26
CA HIS A 237 4.66 24.61 12.31
C HIS A 237 4.91 26.01 12.87
N ALA A 238 5.02 27.02 11.98
CA ALA A 238 5.15 28.42 12.40
C ALA A 238 3.95 28.88 13.23
N PHE A 239 2.73 28.53 12.80
CA PHE A 239 1.50 28.83 13.51
C PHE A 239 1.48 28.18 14.89
N ARG A 240 1.81 26.89 15.00
CA ARG A 240 1.84 26.19 16.28
C ARG A 240 2.85 26.81 17.25
N ARG A 241 3.99 27.31 16.75
CA ARG A 241 5.01 27.98 17.55
C ARG A 241 4.53 29.32 18.11
N GLU A 242 3.80 30.10 17.32
CA GLU A 242 3.38 31.46 17.71
C GLU A 242 2.11 31.46 18.57
N TRP A 243 1.14 30.58 18.29
CA TRP A 243 -0.14 30.53 18.99
C TRP A 243 -0.28 29.36 19.99
N GLU A 244 0.72 28.49 20.10
CA GLU A 244 0.72 27.30 20.98
C GLU A 244 -0.47 26.33 20.75
N ARG A 245 -1.08 26.39 19.57
CA ARG A 245 -2.23 25.56 19.16
C ARG A 245 -2.25 25.36 17.65
N LEU A 246 -3.08 24.43 17.18
CA LEU A 246 -3.41 24.32 15.76
C LEU A 246 -4.52 25.33 15.36
N PRO A 247 -4.66 25.64 14.06
CA PRO A 247 -5.81 26.37 13.55
C PRO A 247 -7.12 25.71 13.99
N ARG A 248 -8.10 26.51 14.41
CA ARG A 248 -9.40 25.97 14.82
C ARG A 248 -10.15 25.46 13.59
N PRO A 249 -10.88 24.33 13.71
CA PRO A 249 -11.69 23.79 12.62
C PRO A 249 -12.59 24.84 11.99
N ARG A 250 -12.47 25.05 10.67
CA ARG A 250 -13.24 26.03 9.87
C ARG A 250 -13.31 27.46 10.43
N ALA A 251 -12.26 27.93 11.11
CA ALA A 251 -12.15 29.32 11.51
C ALA A 251 -11.51 30.17 10.39
N PRO A 252 -12.27 31.04 9.69
CA PRO A 252 -11.71 31.81 8.56
C PRO A 252 -10.55 32.70 8.97
N ALA A 253 -10.60 33.28 10.17
CA ALA A 253 -9.51 34.10 10.71
C ALA A 253 -8.21 33.30 10.88
N ASP A 254 -8.28 32.06 11.39
CA ASP A 254 -7.10 31.21 11.54
C ASP A 254 -6.57 30.73 10.17
N ALA A 255 -7.47 30.51 9.20
CA ALA A 255 -7.10 30.14 7.83
C ALA A 255 -6.35 31.27 7.10
N GLU A 256 -6.81 32.53 7.26
CA GLU A 256 -6.10 33.69 6.71
C GLU A 256 -4.74 33.90 7.39
N LEU A 257 -4.66 33.72 8.72
CA LEU A 257 -3.36 33.79 9.43
C LEU A 257 -2.38 32.73 8.90
N LEU A 258 -2.81 31.49 8.69
CA LEU A 258 -1.96 30.45 8.12
C LEU A 258 -1.53 30.79 6.69
N LEU A 259 -2.44 31.35 5.88
CA LEU A 259 -2.12 31.79 4.52
C LEU A 259 -1.08 32.91 4.51
N GLU A 260 -1.17 33.88 5.43
CA GLU A 260 -0.17 34.94 5.59
C GLU A 260 1.21 34.38 5.94
N LEU A 261 1.28 33.43 6.87
CA LEU A 261 2.52 32.71 7.19
C LEU A 261 3.07 31.96 5.96
N ALA A 262 2.21 31.23 5.24
CA ALA A 262 2.60 30.50 4.03
C ALA A 262 3.17 31.43 2.95
N ARG A 263 2.57 32.62 2.75
CA ARG A 263 3.10 33.64 1.84
C ARG A 263 4.47 34.15 2.29
N SER A 264 4.66 34.39 3.60
CA SER A 264 5.92 34.91 4.14
C SER A 264 7.10 33.93 3.99
N LEU A 265 6.84 32.62 4.16
CA LEU A 265 7.85 31.57 4.06
C LEU A 265 8.29 31.30 2.62
N ARG A 266 7.51 31.75 1.63
CA ARG A 266 7.63 31.32 0.24
C ARG A 266 8.15 32.38 -0.72
N ALA A 267 8.81 33.43 -0.23
CA ALA A 267 9.25 34.58 -1.01
C ALA A 267 10.08 34.25 -2.28
N GLN A 268 10.46 32.99 -2.53
CA GLN A 268 11.26 32.54 -3.68
C GLN A 268 10.74 31.30 -4.47
N GLN A 269 9.60 30.65 -4.14
CA GLN A 269 9.23 29.33 -4.74
C GLN A 269 7.96 29.29 -5.63
N GLY A 270 7.53 30.42 -6.21
CA GLY A 270 6.45 30.49 -7.22
C GLY A 270 5.04 30.79 -6.67
N PRO A 271 3.97 30.64 -7.48
CA PRO A 271 2.59 30.97 -7.09
C PRO A 271 1.96 29.92 -6.16
N LEU A 272 1.27 30.38 -5.12
CA LEU A 272 0.59 29.54 -4.12
C LEU A 272 -0.88 29.36 -4.51
N ASP A 273 -1.38 28.14 -4.43
CA ASP A 273 -2.82 27.92 -4.46
C ASP A 273 -3.39 28.25 -3.07
N GLU A 274 -3.98 29.44 -2.96
CA GLU A 274 -4.49 29.94 -1.69
C GLU A 274 -5.68 29.15 -1.18
N ASP A 275 -6.49 28.58 -2.09
CA ASP A 275 -7.69 27.82 -1.72
C ASP A 275 -7.30 26.49 -1.08
N ILE A 276 -6.24 25.84 -1.60
CA ILE A 276 -5.65 24.65 -0.97
C ILE A 276 -5.14 24.97 0.42
N VAL A 277 -4.44 26.09 0.61
CA VAL A 277 -3.90 26.46 1.93
C VAL A 277 -5.01 26.78 2.94
N ARG A 278 -6.07 27.49 2.52
CA ARG A 278 -7.24 27.75 3.36
C ARG A 278 -7.99 26.46 3.72
N ALA A 279 -8.17 25.57 2.75
CA ALA A 279 -8.80 24.26 2.95
C ALA A 279 -8.00 23.39 3.91
N PHE A 280 -6.67 23.35 3.76
CA PHE A 280 -5.76 22.68 4.67
C PHE A 280 -5.86 23.24 6.09
N ALA A 281 -5.77 24.56 6.27
CA ALA A 281 -5.86 25.20 7.58
C ALA A 281 -7.16 24.81 8.30
N THR A 282 -8.26 24.79 7.53
CA THR A 282 -9.60 24.41 7.98
C THR A 282 -9.68 23.00 8.57
N VAL A 283 -8.92 22.04 8.03
CA VAL A 283 -8.96 20.62 8.46
C VAL A 283 -7.76 20.20 9.29
N SER A 284 -6.76 21.06 9.46
CA SER A 284 -5.45 20.71 10.04
C SER A 284 -5.49 20.21 11.49
N ALA A 285 -6.54 20.55 12.24
CA ALA A 285 -6.77 20.04 13.60
C ALA A 285 -7.48 18.67 13.63
N GLY A 286 -7.91 18.15 12.48
CA GLY A 286 -8.53 16.84 12.36
C GLY A 286 -7.53 15.69 12.35
N ASP A 287 -8.01 14.52 12.75
CA ASP A 287 -7.28 13.26 12.73
C ASP A 287 -8.17 12.20 12.08
N LEU A 288 -7.69 11.58 10.99
CA LEU A 288 -8.47 10.69 10.15
C LEU A 288 -7.75 9.37 9.93
N CYS A 289 -8.36 8.27 10.37
CA CYS A 289 -7.75 6.95 10.27
C CYS A 289 -7.44 6.50 8.84
N PRO A 290 -8.20 6.88 7.78
CA PRO A 290 -7.84 6.51 6.41
C PRO A 290 -6.55 7.22 5.94
N VAL A 291 -6.36 8.49 6.31
CA VAL A 291 -5.13 9.25 5.97
C VAL A 291 -3.94 8.69 6.74
N ALA A 292 -4.13 8.36 8.02
CA ALA A 292 -3.12 7.68 8.82
C ALA A 292 -2.75 6.30 8.24
N ALA A 293 -3.72 5.54 7.72
CA ALA A 293 -3.46 4.26 7.06
C ALA A 293 -2.62 4.42 5.79
N VAL A 294 -2.93 5.41 4.94
CA VAL A 294 -2.16 5.69 3.71
C VAL A 294 -0.74 6.13 4.04
N VAL A 295 -0.58 7.18 4.84
CA VAL A 295 0.75 7.74 5.16
C VAL A 295 1.57 6.75 5.98
N GLY A 296 0.94 6.04 6.93
CA GLY A 296 1.57 5.00 7.72
C GLY A 296 2.06 3.82 6.89
N ALA A 297 1.28 3.38 5.89
CA ALA A 297 1.69 2.31 4.98
C ALA A 297 2.89 2.73 4.12
N LEU A 298 2.88 3.96 3.59
CA LEU A 298 3.99 4.51 2.81
C LEU A 298 5.26 4.63 3.68
N ALA A 299 5.15 5.20 4.88
CA ALA A 299 6.27 5.30 5.81
C ALA A 299 6.83 3.92 6.20
N ALA A 300 5.96 2.95 6.48
CA ALA A 300 6.37 1.57 6.80
C ALA A 300 7.13 0.92 5.62
N GLN A 301 6.67 1.14 4.39
CA GLN A 301 7.38 0.67 3.21
C GLN A 301 8.76 1.32 3.08
N GLU A 302 8.89 2.63 3.30
CA GLU A 302 10.19 3.32 3.27
C GLU A 302 11.15 2.80 4.37
N VAL A 303 10.64 2.45 5.55
CA VAL A 303 11.45 1.76 6.58
C VAL A 303 11.98 0.42 6.07
N LEU A 304 11.16 -0.37 5.37
CA LEU A 304 11.61 -1.63 4.76
C LEU A 304 12.68 -1.38 3.71
N LYS A 305 12.53 -0.36 2.85
CA LYS A 305 13.55 0.01 1.86
C LYS A 305 14.87 0.38 2.53
N ALA A 306 14.83 1.16 3.62
CA ALA A 306 16.01 1.57 4.37
C ALA A 306 16.80 0.38 4.94
N ILE A 307 16.11 -0.63 5.52
CA ILE A 307 16.80 -1.76 6.17
C ILE A 307 17.17 -2.90 5.21
N THR A 308 16.43 -3.05 4.10
CA THR A 308 16.64 -4.14 3.13
C THR A 308 17.48 -3.73 1.92
N ARG A 309 17.56 -2.42 1.63
CA ARG A 309 18.13 -1.88 0.38
C ARG A 309 17.43 -2.40 -0.89
N LYS A 310 16.18 -2.82 -0.75
CA LYS A 310 15.30 -3.19 -1.85
C LYS A 310 14.33 -2.06 -2.16
N PHE A 311 14.08 -1.85 -3.45
CA PHE A 311 13.32 -0.76 -4.06
C PHE A 311 13.97 0.61 -3.90
N VAL A 312 13.72 1.47 -4.88
CA VAL A 312 14.16 2.87 -4.84
C VAL A 312 13.39 3.61 -3.75
N PRO A 313 14.07 4.28 -2.81
CA PRO A 313 13.41 5.06 -1.77
C PRO A 313 12.79 6.34 -2.32
N LEU A 314 11.86 6.91 -1.56
CA LEU A 314 11.32 8.23 -1.85
C LEU A 314 12.44 9.28 -1.84
N ASP A 315 12.50 10.11 -2.88
CA ASP A 315 13.52 11.16 -3.02
C ASP A 315 12.83 12.51 -3.32
N GLN A 316 12.40 13.30 -2.34
CA GLN A 316 12.53 13.14 -0.87
C GLN A 316 11.21 13.39 -0.14
N TRP A 317 10.38 14.28 -0.71
CA TRP A 317 9.08 14.65 -0.20
C TRP A 317 7.95 14.03 -1.02
N LEU A 318 6.91 13.59 -0.34
CA LEU A 318 5.63 13.20 -0.91
C LEU A 318 4.52 13.89 -0.11
N TYR A 319 3.57 14.50 -0.83
CA TYR A 319 2.37 15.08 -0.26
C TYR A 319 1.17 14.31 -0.75
N PHE A 320 0.29 13.96 0.17
CA PHE A 320 -0.99 13.32 -0.11
C PHE A 320 -2.10 14.23 0.40
N ASP A 321 -3.19 14.34 -0.35
CA ASP A 321 -4.41 14.93 0.18
C ASP A 321 -5.66 14.33 -0.46
N ALA A 322 -6.79 14.48 0.24
CA ALA A 322 -8.12 14.10 -0.21
C ALA A 322 -9.11 15.24 0.07
N LEU A 323 -8.72 16.49 -0.24
CA LEU A 323 -9.53 17.68 0.05
C LEU A 323 -10.90 17.68 -0.67
N GLU A 324 -11.06 16.88 -1.72
CA GLU A 324 -12.34 16.64 -2.42
C GLU A 324 -13.41 16.02 -1.50
N CYS A 325 -13.01 15.40 -0.38
CA CYS A 325 -13.92 14.80 0.61
C CYS A 325 -14.59 15.82 1.56
N LEU A 326 -14.30 17.11 1.45
CA LEU A 326 -14.84 18.15 2.34
C LEU A 326 -16.38 18.27 2.24
N ALA A 327 -17.09 17.91 3.33
CA ALA A 327 -18.55 18.09 3.50
C ALA A 327 -18.91 19.43 4.21
N SER A 328 -20.18 19.74 4.52
CA SER A 328 -20.61 20.92 5.31
C SER A 328 -20.77 20.61 6.83
N LEU A 329 -20.42 21.54 7.74
CA LEU A 329 -20.28 21.25 9.20
C LEU A 329 -21.53 21.46 10.08
N SER A 330 -21.46 20.77 11.24
CA SER A 330 -22.09 21.10 12.53
C SER A 330 -21.06 20.99 13.70
N ARG A 331 -21.44 21.38 14.93
CA ARG A 331 -20.54 21.60 16.10
C ARG A 331 -19.97 20.31 16.74
N GLN A 332 -18.76 20.39 17.30
CA GLN A 332 -18.11 19.34 18.12
C GLN A 332 -18.95 18.90 19.33
N ARG A 333 -18.81 17.63 19.75
CA ARG A 333 -19.67 16.99 20.77
C ARG A 333 -18.93 16.36 21.96
N GLY A 334 -17.59 16.28 22.00
CA GLY A 334 -16.87 15.70 23.13
C GLY A 334 -16.97 14.17 23.10
N SER A 335 -16.49 13.56 22.03
CA SER A 335 -16.64 12.14 21.70
C SER A 335 -15.31 11.52 21.29
N ARG A 336 -15.29 10.19 21.09
CA ARG A 336 -14.12 9.56 20.45
C ARG A 336 -13.86 10.19 19.08
N TYR A 337 -14.94 10.41 18.32
CA TYR A 337 -15.01 10.92 16.93
C TYR A 337 -14.59 12.38 16.72
N ASP A 338 -14.02 13.06 17.71
CA ASP A 338 -13.78 14.51 17.64
C ASP A 338 -12.72 14.88 16.58
N GLY A 339 -11.74 14.00 16.34
CA GLY A 339 -10.75 14.17 15.26
C GLY A 339 -11.41 14.13 13.88
N GLN A 340 -12.35 13.21 13.69
CA GLN A 340 -13.12 13.11 12.46
C GLN A 340 -14.18 14.23 12.31
N ILE A 341 -14.85 14.59 13.40
CA ILE A 341 -15.85 15.66 13.46
C ILE A 341 -15.22 17.02 13.16
N ALA A 342 -13.95 17.25 13.53
CA ALA A 342 -13.23 18.46 13.17
C ALA A 342 -13.13 18.67 11.64
N VAL A 343 -13.20 17.60 10.85
CA VAL A 343 -13.17 17.66 9.38
C VAL A 343 -14.58 17.66 8.78
N PHE A 344 -15.39 16.66 9.13
CA PHE A 344 -16.66 16.38 8.47
C PHE A 344 -17.90 16.86 9.24
N GLY A 345 -17.77 17.12 10.54
CA GLY A 345 -18.86 17.61 11.40
C GLY A 345 -19.71 16.51 12.02
N ALA A 346 -20.43 16.86 13.09
CA ALA A 346 -21.20 15.89 13.87
C ALA A 346 -22.40 15.31 13.11
N ASN A 347 -22.96 16.05 12.15
CA ASN A 347 -24.06 15.54 11.33
C ASN A 347 -23.58 14.42 10.40
N PHE A 348 -22.39 14.57 9.82
CA PHE A 348 -21.80 13.52 9.00
C PHE A 348 -21.45 12.29 9.85
N GLN A 349 -20.93 12.48 11.07
CA GLN A 349 -20.70 11.38 12.00
C GLN A 349 -21.99 10.61 12.33
N GLU A 350 -23.09 11.33 12.53
CA GLU A 350 -24.39 10.73 12.78
C GLU A 350 -24.85 9.91 11.57
N MET A 351 -24.71 10.47 10.35
CA MET A 351 -25.00 9.75 9.11
C MET A 351 -24.17 8.46 8.95
N LEU A 352 -22.87 8.48 9.30
CA LEU A 352 -22.01 7.30 9.29
C LEU A 352 -22.51 6.21 10.25
N GLY A 353 -22.98 6.62 11.44
CA GLY A 353 -23.53 5.69 12.43
C GLY A 353 -24.76 4.92 11.93
N HIS A 354 -25.55 5.50 11.03
CA HIS A 354 -26.75 4.86 10.47
C HIS A 354 -26.50 3.98 9.25
N GLN A 355 -25.26 3.92 8.74
CA GLN A 355 -24.95 3.17 7.51
C GLN A 355 -25.11 1.65 7.69
N LYS A 356 -25.53 0.99 6.61
CA LYS A 356 -25.64 -0.47 6.48
C LYS A 356 -24.73 -0.99 5.37
N TYR A 357 -23.64 -1.64 5.76
CA TYR A 357 -22.61 -2.08 4.81
C TYR A 357 -22.38 -3.59 4.84
N LEU A 358 -22.11 -4.16 3.67
CA LEU A 358 -21.58 -5.51 3.52
C LEU A 358 -20.10 -5.44 3.14
N VAL A 359 -19.25 -6.12 3.91
CA VAL A 359 -17.85 -6.40 3.57
C VAL A 359 -17.74 -7.84 3.12
N VAL A 360 -17.30 -8.05 1.87
CA VAL A 360 -17.12 -9.39 1.28
C VAL A 360 -15.64 -9.71 1.25
N GLY A 361 -15.22 -10.66 2.10
CA GLY A 361 -13.84 -11.01 2.35
C GLY A 361 -13.32 -10.39 3.66
N ALA A 362 -12.71 -11.22 4.49
CA ALA A 362 -12.02 -10.88 5.73
C ALA A 362 -10.51 -11.20 5.62
N GLY A 363 -9.97 -11.09 4.40
CA GLY A 363 -8.54 -11.19 4.13
C GLY A 363 -7.75 -9.95 4.56
N ALA A 364 -6.61 -9.68 3.90
CA ALA A 364 -5.74 -8.55 4.25
C ALA A 364 -6.47 -7.20 4.10
N ILE A 365 -7.07 -6.97 2.93
CA ILE A 365 -7.91 -5.79 2.66
C ILE A 365 -9.09 -5.72 3.63
N GLY A 366 -9.76 -6.86 3.88
CA GLY A 366 -10.90 -6.93 4.79
C GLY A 366 -10.56 -6.49 6.21
N CYS A 367 -9.41 -6.92 6.73
CA CYS A 367 -8.92 -6.49 8.04
C CYS A 367 -8.74 -4.97 8.13
N GLU A 368 -8.11 -4.36 7.12
CA GLU A 368 -7.89 -2.91 7.07
C GLU A 368 -9.19 -2.11 6.92
N LEU A 369 -10.11 -2.58 6.06
CA LEU A 369 -11.44 -1.98 5.90
C LEU A 369 -12.23 -2.02 7.20
N LEU A 370 -12.28 -3.18 7.85
CA LEU A 370 -13.02 -3.36 9.09
C LEU A 370 -12.45 -2.50 10.22
N LYS A 371 -11.12 -2.40 10.34
CA LYS A 371 -10.48 -1.46 11.25
C LYS A 371 -10.86 -0.03 10.91
N ASN A 372 -10.75 0.41 9.65
CA ASN A 372 -11.13 1.78 9.28
C ASN A 372 -12.61 2.07 9.57
N PHE A 373 -13.53 1.16 9.21
CA PHE A 373 -14.96 1.32 9.52
C PHE A 373 -15.25 1.38 11.01
N ALA A 374 -14.56 0.56 11.81
CA ALA A 374 -14.67 0.61 13.26
C ALA A 374 -14.23 1.98 13.79
N MET A 375 -13.08 2.46 13.36
CA MET A 375 -12.49 3.72 13.79
C MET A 375 -13.28 4.95 13.34
N MET A 376 -13.86 4.91 12.12
CA MET A 376 -14.73 5.97 11.59
C MET A 376 -16.13 5.99 12.26
N GLY A 377 -16.50 4.96 13.02
CA GLY A 377 -17.83 4.83 13.61
C GLY A 377 -18.92 4.48 12.59
N LEU A 378 -18.56 3.81 11.49
CA LEU A 378 -19.54 3.30 10.53
C LEU A 378 -20.40 2.23 11.20
N ALA A 379 -21.73 2.31 11.02
CA ALA A 379 -22.69 1.41 11.65
C ALA A 379 -22.69 1.43 13.21
N ALA A 380 -22.17 2.50 13.82
CA ALA A 380 -22.13 2.67 15.28
C ALA A 380 -23.41 3.28 15.89
N GLY A 381 -24.43 3.56 15.06
CA GLY A 381 -25.67 4.19 15.46
C GLY A 381 -26.83 3.21 15.69
N PRO A 382 -28.01 3.71 16.14
CA PRO A 382 -29.16 2.88 16.51
C PRO A 382 -29.74 1.97 15.43
N ASP A 383 -29.48 2.26 14.16
CA ASP A 383 -29.98 1.49 13.00
C ASP A 383 -28.86 1.03 12.05
N GLY A 384 -27.60 1.25 12.46
CA GLY A 384 -26.43 0.82 11.69
C GLY A 384 -26.28 -0.70 11.67
N GLU A 385 -25.70 -1.22 10.59
CA GLU A 385 -25.41 -2.64 10.43
C GLU A 385 -24.15 -2.85 9.60
N LEU A 386 -23.16 -3.57 10.14
CA LEU A 386 -21.98 -3.99 9.41
C LEU A 386 -22.00 -5.51 9.28
N ILE A 387 -22.06 -6.05 8.07
CA ILE A 387 -22.03 -7.49 7.83
C ILE A 387 -20.69 -7.83 7.20
N VAL A 388 -19.95 -8.77 7.79
CA VAL A 388 -18.73 -9.33 7.19
C VAL A 388 -18.98 -10.78 6.82
N THR A 389 -18.64 -11.17 5.59
CA THR A 389 -18.73 -12.57 5.15
C THR A 389 -17.41 -13.06 4.58
N ASP A 390 -16.97 -14.23 5.04
CA ASP A 390 -15.80 -14.94 4.55
C ASP A 390 -15.98 -16.43 4.89
N MET A 391 -15.71 -17.32 3.94
CA MET A 391 -15.84 -18.78 4.12
C MET A 391 -14.57 -19.42 4.70
N ASP A 392 -13.44 -18.71 4.68
CA ASP A 392 -12.16 -19.25 5.09
C ASP A 392 -11.99 -19.26 6.61
N THR A 393 -11.05 -20.10 7.04
CA THR A 393 -10.49 -20.10 8.38
C THR A 393 -9.12 -19.41 8.41
N VAL A 394 -8.71 -18.93 9.59
CA VAL A 394 -7.41 -18.29 9.79
C VAL A 394 -6.30 -19.33 9.65
N ALA A 395 -5.32 -19.05 8.79
CA ALA A 395 -4.10 -19.85 8.66
C ALA A 395 -2.87 -19.09 9.18
N LEU A 396 -1.81 -19.82 9.56
CA LEU A 396 -0.54 -19.23 10.00
C LEU A 396 0.03 -18.25 8.95
N SER A 397 -0.05 -18.61 7.67
CA SER A 397 0.41 -17.78 6.56
C SER A 397 -0.37 -16.48 6.41
N ASN A 398 -1.51 -16.30 7.07
CA ASN A 398 -2.30 -15.07 7.01
C ASN A 398 -1.79 -13.97 7.96
N LEU A 399 -1.17 -14.35 9.08
CA LEU A 399 -0.91 -13.45 10.21
C LEU A 399 0.03 -12.28 9.87
N HIS A 400 0.88 -12.40 8.85
CA HIS A 400 1.80 -11.32 8.45
C HIS A 400 1.10 -10.12 7.80
N ARG A 401 -0.16 -10.26 7.36
CA ARG A 401 -0.91 -9.19 6.65
C ARG A 401 -2.38 -9.08 7.06
N GLN A 402 -2.84 -9.93 7.97
CA GLN A 402 -4.22 -9.95 8.49
C GLN A 402 -4.17 -9.71 9.99
N PHE A 403 -3.81 -8.47 10.36
CA PHE A 403 -3.42 -8.11 11.72
C PHE A 403 -4.55 -8.16 12.76
N LEU A 404 -5.82 -8.38 12.35
CA LEU A 404 -6.92 -8.64 13.28
C LEU A 404 -6.80 -10.01 13.96
N TYR A 405 -6.00 -10.91 13.38
CA TYR A 405 -5.83 -12.29 13.85
C TYR A 405 -4.57 -12.46 14.69
N ARG A 406 -4.58 -13.44 15.58
CA ARG A 406 -3.45 -13.88 16.39
C ARG A 406 -3.18 -15.37 16.16
N SER A 407 -2.03 -15.85 16.61
CA SER A 407 -1.69 -17.27 16.53
C SER A 407 -2.68 -18.18 17.26
N ALA A 408 -3.39 -17.65 18.27
CA ALA A 408 -4.43 -18.39 18.98
C ALA A 408 -5.72 -18.58 18.16
N ASP A 409 -5.91 -17.80 17.09
CA ASP A 409 -7.12 -17.82 16.26
C ASP A 409 -7.00 -18.79 15.06
N ILE A 410 -5.87 -19.50 14.92
CA ILE A 410 -5.66 -20.44 13.80
C ILE A 410 -6.76 -21.50 13.79
N SER A 411 -7.28 -21.77 12.59
CA SER A 411 -8.43 -22.66 12.31
C SER A 411 -9.80 -22.10 12.69
N GLU A 412 -9.89 -20.92 13.31
CA GLU A 412 -11.17 -20.25 13.54
C GLU A 412 -11.68 -19.54 12.27
N PRO A 413 -13.00 -19.38 12.08
CA PRO A 413 -13.55 -18.66 10.92
C PRO A 413 -13.12 -17.19 10.90
N LYS A 414 -12.55 -16.73 9.77
CA LYS A 414 -12.01 -15.37 9.63
C LYS A 414 -13.03 -14.29 9.97
N SER A 415 -14.24 -14.40 9.44
CA SER A 415 -15.31 -13.41 9.64
C SER A 415 -15.72 -13.27 11.11
N VAL A 416 -15.73 -14.37 11.87
CA VAL A 416 -16.08 -14.38 13.30
C VAL A 416 -15.00 -13.69 14.12
N VAL A 417 -13.73 -14.05 13.90
CA VAL A 417 -12.59 -13.44 14.61
C VAL A 417 -12.49 -11.95 14.27
N ALA A 418 -12.67 -11.59 13.01
CA ALA A 418 -12.63 -10.20 12.56
C ALA A 418 -13.76 -9.36 13.19
N ALA A 419 -14.99 -9.89 13.24
CA ALA A 419 -16.11 -9.22 13.91
C ALA A 419 -15.85 -9.02 15.40
N ALA A 420 -15.29 -10.02 16.08
CA ALA A 420 -14.90 -9.89 17.49
C ALA A 420 -13.79 -8.83 17.69
N ALA A 421 -12.84 -8.72 16.76
CA ALA A 421 -11.80 -7.69 16.80
C ALA A 421 -12.39 -6.29 16.62
N VAL A 422 -13.30 -6.10 15.65
CA VAL A 422 -14.04 -4.83 15.45
C VAL A 422 -14.79 -4.42 16.72
N GLN A 423 -15.51 -5.34 17.36
CA GLN A 423 -16.22 -5.07 18.61
C GLN A 423 -15.29 -4.62 19.74
N ARG A 424 -14.07 -5.18 19.82
CA ARG A 424 -13.07 -4.73 20.80
C ARG A 424 -12.57 -3.32 20.52
N MET A 425 -12.35 -2.97 19.24
CA MET A 425 -11.90 -1.64 18.83
C MET A 425 -12.98 -0.57 19.03
N ASN A 426 -14.23 -0.93 18.72
CA ASN A 426 -15.37 -0.04 18.86
C ASN A 426 -16.65 -0.81 19.26
N PRO A 427 -17.00 -0.81 20.56
CA PRO A 427 -18.18 -1.49 21.07
C PRO A 427 -19.52 -0.97 20.52
N ASP A 428 -19.53 0.24 19.96
CA ASP A 428 -20.76 0.83 19.41
C ASP A 428 -21.10 0.25 18.02
N VAL A 429 -20.11 -0.30 17.31
CA VAL A 429 -20.28 -0.82 15.94
C VAL A 429 -21.07 -2.11 15.94
N ARG A 430 -22.12 -2.17 15.15
CA ARG A 430 -23.00 -3.34 15.05
C ARG A 430 -22.55 -4.30 13.96
N VAL A 431 -21.56 -5.11 14.28
CA VAL A 431 -21.00 -6.08 13.34
C VAL A 431 -21.60 -7.49 13.47
N THR A 432 -21.96 -8.10 12.35
CA THR A 432 -22.44 -9.50 12.24
C THR A 432 -21.55 -10.29 11.30
N ALA A 433 -21.13 -11.48 11.74
CA ALA A 433 -20.28 -12.38 10.95
C ALA A 433 -21.11 -13.46 10.24
N HIS A 434 -20.88 -13.59 8.93
CA HIS A 434 -21.36 -14.68 8.10
C HIS A 434 -20.18 -15.53 7.62
N GLN A 435 -20.41 -16.83 7.39
CA GLN A 435 -19.37 -17.78 6.95
C GLN A 435 -19.62 -18.27 5.51
N ASN A 436 -20.30 -17.46 4.70
CA ASN A 436 -20.80 -17.87 3.40
C ASN A 436 -19.87 -17.39 2.28
N GLN A 437 -19.57 -18.26 1.31
CA GLN A 437 -18.92 -17.86 0.08
C GLN A 437 -19.91 -17.10 -0.80
N VAL A 438 -19.66 -15.82 -1.08
CA VAL A 438 -20.55 -15.02 -1.93
C VAL A 438 -20.45 -15.51 -3.37
N GLY A 439 -21.57 -15.97 -3.92
CA GLY A 439 -21.64 -16.51 -5.28
C GLY A 439 -23.02 -17.06 -5.60
N PRO A 440 -23.22 -17.63 -6.80
CA PRO A 440 -24.51 -18.17 -7.22
C PRO A 440 -25.12 -19.18 -6.22
N ALA A 441 -24.29 -20.00 -5.58
CA ALA A 441 -24.74 -21.01 -4.61
C ALA A 441 -25.36 -20.40 -3.33
N THR A 442 -25.01 -19.16 -2.97
CA THR A 442 -25.49 -18.49 -1.75
C THR A 442 -26.46 -17.35 -2.05
N GLU A 443 -26.94 -17.22 -3.29
CA GLU A 443 -27.91 -16.18 -3.68
C GLU A 443 -29.20 -16.24 -2.86
N MET A 444 -29.59 -17.42 -2.38
CA MET A 444 -30.76 -17.56 -1.51
C MET A 444 -30.60 -16.89 -0.14
N LEU A 445 -29.36 -16.70 0.33
CA LEU A 445 -29.04 -15.94 1.54
C LEU A 445 -28.90 -14.45 1.22
N TYR A 446 -28.29 -14.13 0.08
CA TYR A 446 -27.99 -12.77 -0.37
C TYR A 446 -28.89 -12.33 -1.54
N LYS A 447 -30.21 -12.44 -1.36
CA LYS A 447 -31.23 -12.07 -2.35
C LYS A 447 -31.24 -10.56 -2.64
N ASP A 448 -32.02 -10.14 -3.63
CA ASP A 448 -32.13 -8.71 -3.98
C ASP A 448 -32.59 -7.84 -2.80
N ASN A 449 -33.56 -8.33 -2.01
CA ASN A 449 -34.00 -7.66 -0.79
C ASN A 449 -32.87 -7.45 0.23
N PHE A 450 -31.85 -8.30 0.24
CA PHE A 450 -30.68 -8.13 1.10
C PHE A 450 -29.81 -6.96 0.61
N PHE A 451 -29.59 -6.83 -0.69
CA PHE A 451 -28.80 -5.72 -1.24
C PHE A 451 -29.55 -4.38 -1.26
N TRP A 452 -30.87 -4.39 -1.48
CA TRP A 452 -31.68 -3.16 -1.50
C TRP A 452 -31.75 -2.41 -0.16
N ARG A 453 -31.43 -3.09 0.95
CA ARG A 453 -31.37 -2.47 2.29
C ARG A 453 -29.98 -1.97 2.68
N LEU A 454 -28.96 -2.22 1.86
CA LEU A 454 -27.60 -1.77 2.12
C LEU A 454 -27.38 -0.39 1.52
N ASP A 455 -26.63 0.43 2.24
CA ASP A 455 -26.15 1.73 1.75
C ASP A 455 -24.88 1.60 0.90
N GLY A 456 -24.15 0.48 1.06
CA GLY A 456 -22.97 0.18 0.25
C GLY A 456 -22.40 -1.22 0.48
N VAL A 457 -21.50 -1.61 -0.41
CA VAL A 457 -20.73 -2.85 -0.35
C VAL A 457 -19.25 -2.52 -0.49
N ALA A 458 -18.40 -3.19 0.29
CA ALA A 458 -16.95 -3.14 0.13
C ALA A 458 -16.40 -4.54 -0.20
N SER A 459 -15.66 -4.63 -1.30
CA SER A 459 -15.03 -5.85 -1.80
C SER A 459 -13.59 -5.95 -1.29
N ALA A 460 -13.27 -7.10 -0.69
CA ALA A 460 -11.96 -7.50 -0.22
C ALA A 460 -11.61 -8.91 -0.76
N LEU A 461 -11.92 -9.13 -2.04
CA LEU A 461 -11.85 -10.40 -2.75
C LEU A 461 -10.52 -10.58 -3.50
N ASP A 462 -10.08 -11.82 -3.65
CA ASP A 462 -8.81 -12.20 -4.29
C ASP A 462 -8.96 -12.82 -5.69
N THR A 463 -10.19 -13.08 -6.15
CA THR A 463 -10.46 -13.61 -7.50
C THR A 463 -11.27 -12.64 -8.36
N ILE A 464 -10.97 -12.62 -9.66
CA ILE A 464 -11.65 -11.78 -10.64
C ILE A 464 -13.12 -12.22 -10.78
N GLU A 465 -13.38 -13.53 -10.71
CA GLU A 465 -14.72 -14.12 -10.83
C GLU A 465 -15.64 -13.65 -9.71
N ALA A 466 -15.16 -13.67 -8.46
CA ALA A 466 -15.94 -13.24 -7.30
C ALA A 466 -16.22 -11.73 -7.35
N ARG A 467 -15.22 -10.91 -7.73
CA ARG A 467 -15.40 -9.47 -7.93
C ARG A 467 -16.44 -9.16 -8.99
N ALA A 468 -16.35 -9.83 -10.14
CA ALA A 468 -17.30 -9.66 -11.24
C ALA A 468 -18.72 -10.13 -10.86
N TYR A 469 -18.85 -11.19 -10.05
CA TYR A 469 -20.15 -11.58 -9.50
C TYR A 469 -20.72 -10.49 -8.60
N LEU A 470 -19.94 -10.01 -7.63
CA LEU A 470 -20.37 -9.00 -6.65
C LEU A 470 -20.75 -7.68 -7.33
N GLU A 471 -19.98 -7.25 -8.32
CA GLU A 471 -20.29 -6.06 -9.11
C GLU A 471 -21.63 -6.20 -9.84
N ARG A 472 -21.87 -7.32 -10.53
CA ARG A 472 -23.16 -7.57 -11.20
C ARG A 472 -24.33 -7.52 -10.23
N ARG A 473 -24.15 -7.99 -8.98
CA ARG A 473 -25.16 -7.86 -7.92
C ARG A 473 -25.41 -6.40 -7.56
N CYS A 474 -24.35 -5.64 -7.31
CA CYS A 474 -24.42 -4.23 -6.94
C CYS A 474 -25.07 -3.37 -8.04
N LEU A 475 -24.72 -3.60 -9.31
CA LEU A 475 -25.36 -2.96 -10.46
C LEU A 475 -26.85 -3.29 -10.56
N ARG A 476 -27.21 -4.57 -10.41
CA ARG A 476 -28.62 -5.03 -10.46
C ARG A 476 -29.46 -4.39 -9.35
N CYS A 477 -28.91 -4.30 -8.15
CA CYS A 477 -29.60 -3.79 -6.97
C CYS A 477 -29.44 -2.28 -6.76
N ARG A 478 -28.65 -1.60 -7.60
CA ARG A 478 -28.29 -0.18 -7.45
C ARG A 478 -27.68 0.14 -6.08
N THR A 479 -26.78 -0.74 -5.63
CA THR A 479 -26.02 -0.55 -4.39
C THR A 479 -24.60 -0.07 -4.75
N PRO A 480 -24.08 1.01 -4.13
CA PRO A 480 -22.69 1.43 -4.30
C PRO A 480 -21.69 0.33 -3.93
N LEU A 481 -20.57 0.26 -4.67
CA LEU A 481 -19.50 -0.72 -4.46
C LEU A 481 -18.14 -0.02 -4.37
N LEU A 482 -17.40 -0.31 -3.31
CA LEU A 482 -15.98 -0.02 -3.18
C LEU A 482 -15.20 -1.29 -3.48
N ASP A 483 -14.41 -1.33 -4.56
CA ASP A 483 -13.53 -2.45 -4.89
C ASP A 483 -12.06 -2.05 -4.75
N SER A 484 -11.24 -2.99 -4.29
CA SER A 484 -9.80 -2.78 -4.21
C SER A 484 -9.04 -4.09 -4.42
N GLY A 485 -7.82 -3.98 -4.93
CA GLY A 485 -6.93 -5.13 -5.14
C GLY A 485 -5.48 -4.79 -4.89
N THR A 486 -4.68 -5.81 -4.62
CA THR A 486 -3.25 -5.70 -4.34
C THR A 486 -2.49 -6.87 -4.97
N GLU A 487 -1.33 -6.59 -5.54
CA GLU A 487 -0.39 -7.58 -6.05
C GLU A 487 1.04 -7.11 -5.73
N GLY A 488 1.70 -7.77 -4.78
CA GLY A 488 3.01 -7.34 -4.30
C GLY A 488 2.97 -5.91 -3.72
N THR A 489 3.76 -5.00 -4.30
CA THR A 489 3.80 -3.57 -3.95
C THR A 489 2.77 -2.73 -4.69
N ARG A 490 1.98 -3.33 -5.59
CA ARG A 490 0.97 -2.63 -6.39
C ARG A 490 -0.40 -2.75 -5.77
N GLY A 491 -1.23 -1.75 -6.00
CA GLY A 491 -2.63 -1.78 -5.61
C GLY A 491 -3.49 -0.89 -6.49
N ASN A 492 -4.79 -1.16 -6.48
CA ASN A 492 -5.79 -0.39 -7.18
C ASN A 492 -7.04 -0.23 -6.31
N VAL A 493 -7.75 0.88 -6.49
CA VAL A 493 -9.02 1.17 -5.83
C VAL A 493 -10.01 1.65 -6.87
N LEU A 494 -11.27 1.25 -6.72
CA LEU A 494 -12.39 1.68 -7.55
C LEU A 494 -13.59 1.99 -6.68
N ALA A 495 -14.24 3.13 -6.94
CA ALA A 495 -15.56 3.43 -6.43
C ALA A 495 -16.60 3.36 -7.57
N MET A 496 -17.55 2.44 -7.46
CA MET A 496 -18.68 2.31 -8.37
C MET A 496 -19.93 2.91 -7.72
N VAL A 497 -20.48 3.95 -8.35
CA VAL A 497 -21.73 4.59 -7.94
C VAL A 497 -22.78 4.34 -9.03
N PRO A 498 -23.84 3.57 -8.72
CA PRO A 498 -24.88 3.24 -9.70
C PRO A 498 -25.43 4.49 -10.40
N SER A 499 -25.58 4.41 -11.73
CA SER A 499 -26.07 5.51 -12.59
C SER A 499 -25.14 6.72 -12.73
N LEU A 500 -24.00 6.77 -12.04
CA LEU A 500 -23.01 7.86 -12.16
C LEU A 500 -21.70 7.38 -12.82
N THR A 501 -21.19 6.20 -12.43
CA THR A 501 -19.93 5.66 -12.95
C THR A 501 -20.16 4.61 -14.03
N GLU A 502 -19.21 4.47 -14.96
CA GLU A 502 -19.19 3.32 -15.86
C GLU A 502 -18.95 2.02 -15.04
N PRO A 503 -19.60 0.90 -15.40
CA PRO A 503 -19.23 -0.41 -14.88
C PRO A 503 -17.76 -0.73 -15.13
N LEU A 504 -17.14 -1.57 -14.31
CA LEU A 504 -15.87 -2.20 -14.65
C LEU A 504 -16.03 -2.84 -16.02
N ARG A 505 -15.15 -2.45 -16.95
CA ARG A 505 -15.01 -3.23 -18.16
C ARG A 505 -14.64 -4.64 -17.73
N PRO A 506 -15.22 -5.69 -18.33
CA PRO A 506 -14.69 -7.02 -18.14
C PRO A 506 -13.21 -6.89 -18.45
N ALA A 507 -12.34 -7.22 -17.48
CA ALA A 507 -10.94 -7.39 -17.80
C ALA A 507 -10.95 -8.30 -19.04
N SER A 508 -10.30 -7.88 -20.12
CA SER A 508 -9.91 -8.84 -21.14
C SER A 508 -9.12 -9.86 -20.35
N ALA A 509 -9.74 -11.00 -20.05
CA ALA A 509 -9.15 -11.96 -19.14
C ALA A 509 -7.70 -12.12 -19.63
N PRO A 510 -6.69 -11.79 -18.81
CA PRO A 510 -5.40 -12.39 -19.05
C PRO A 510 -5.77 -13.86 -19.17
N ARG A 511 -5.55 -14.46 -20.34
CA ARG A 511 -5.72 -15.91 -20.43
C ARG A 511 -4.78 -16.39 -19.35
N ASP A 512 -5.31 -16.92 -18.25
CA ASP A 512 -4.51 -17.69 -17.30
C ASP A 512 -3.59 -18.52 -18.17
N GLY A 513 -2.28 -18.37 -17.93
CA GLY A 513 -1.21 -18.81 -18.82
C GLY A 513 -1.24 -20.32 -19.01
N ALA A 514 -2.23 -20.82 -19.73
CA ALA A 514 -2.46 -22.21 -19.99
C ALA A 514 -1.38 -22.58 -21.01
N PHE A 515 -0.36 -23.25 -20.50
CA PHE A 515 0.70 -23.79 -21.33
C PHE A 515 0.09 -24.83 -22.28
N PRO A 516 0.50 -24.87 -23.56
CA PRO A 516 0.04 -25.90 -24.47
C PRO A 516 0.32 -27.31 -23.91
N MET A 517 -0.67 -28.20 -23.95
CA MET A 517 -0.53 -29.57 -23.40
C MET A 517 0.65 -30.34 -24.01
N CYS A 518 0.96 -30.11 -25.29
CA CYS A 518 2.13 -30.71 -25.95
C CYS A 518 3.44 -30.24 -25.31
N THR A 519 3.53 -28.97 -24.92
CA THR A 519 4.68 -28.39 -24.22
C THR A 519 4.81 -29.00 -22.82
N LEU A 520 3.73 -29.09 -22.05
CA LEU A 520 3.73 -29.68 -20.71
C LEU A 520 4.15 -31.15 -20.70
N ARG A 521 3.62 -31.96 -21.63
CA ARG A 521 3.84 -33.42 -21.64
C ARG A 521 5.16 -33.87 -22.27
N HIS A 522 5.64 -33.16 -23.28
CA HIS A 522 6.74 -33.66 -24.11
C HIS A 522 7.94 -32.72 -24.19
N PHE A 523 7.72 -31.41 -24.04
CA PHE A 523 8.75 -30.40 -24.28
C PHE A 523 8.78 -29.31 -23.21
N PRO A 524 8.90 -29.64 -21.90
CA PRO A 524 9.05 -28.62 -20.87
C PRO A 524 10.38 -27.88 -21.06
N ARG A 525 10.34 -26.55 -21.01
CA ARG A 525 11.50 -25.68 -21.28
C ARG A 525 11.78 -24.72 -20.12
N THR A 526 10.76 -24.44 -19.31
CA THR A 526 10.84 -23.58 -18.14
C THR A 526 10.47 -24.39 -16.90
N ILE A 527 10.89 -23.91 -15.72
CA ILE A 527 10.52 -24.56 -14.45
C ILE A 527 8.99 -24.53 -14.26
N GLN A 528 8.32 -23.48 -14.73
CA GLN A 528 6.87 -23.33 -14.68
C GLN A 528 6.14 -24.47 -15.42
N HIS A 529 6.66 -24.91 -16.57
CA HIS A 529 6.08 -26.06 -17.30
C HIS A 529 6.13 -27.33 -16.45
N THR A 530 7.27 -27.58 -15.78
CA THR A 530 7.43 -28.78 -14.94
C THR A 530 6.58 -28.71 -13.67
N LEU A 531 6.36 -27.52 -13.11
CA LEU A 531 5.49 -27.31 -11.95
C LEU A 531 4.02 -27.55 -12.30
N GLN A 532 3.56 -27.03 -13.46
CA GLN A 532 2.20 -27.29 -13.93
C GLN A 532 2.00 -28.78 -14.24
N TRP A 533 2.95 -29.43 -14.92
CA TRP A 533 2.90 -30.86 -15.14
C TRP A 533 2.83 -31.66 -13.83
N ALA A 534 3.65 -31.30 -12.83
CA ALA A 534 3.65 -31.98 -11.53
C ALA A 534 2.32 -31.82 -10.77
N ARG A 535 1.67 -30.66 -10.90
CA ARG A 535 0.32 -30.44 -10.37
C ARG A 535 -0.71 -31.33 -11.08
N ASP A 536 -0.68 -31.37 -12.41
CA ASP A 536 -1.60 -32.19 -13.20
C ASP A 536 -1.43 -33.69 -12.89
N GLU A 537 -0.20 -34.16 -12.71
CA GLU A 537 0.09 -35.54 -12.29
C GLU A 537 -0.42 -35.83 -10.87
N PHE A 538 -0.30 -34.88 -9.93
CA PHE A 538 -0.85 -35.04 -8.58
C PHE A 538 -2.39 -35.20 -8.63
N GLU A 539 -3.08 -34.31 -9.35
CA GLU A 539 -4.54 -34.38 -9.52
C GLU A 539 -4.95 -35.69 -10.22
N GLY A 540 -4.23 -36.09 -11.28
CA GLY A 540 -4.48 -37.30 -12.05
C GLY A 540 -4.21 -38.61 -11.32
N LEU A 541 -3.21 -38.65 -10.42
CA LEU A 541 -2.83 -39.86 -9.68
C LEU A 541 -3.62 -40.04 -8.38
N PHE A 542 -3.96 -38.94 -7.69
CA PHE A 542 -4.48 -39.03 -6.32
C PHE A 542 -5.91 -38.52 -6.18
N GLN A 543 -6.32 -37.50 -6.93
CA GLN A 543 -7.65 -36.90 -6.78
C GLN A 543 -8.69 -37.54 -7.69
N LEU A 544 -8.49 -37.47 -9.01
CA LEU A 544 -9.48 -37.93 -9.99
C LEU A 544 -9.83 -39.42 -9.85
N PRO A 545 -8.87 -40.35 -9.65
CA PRO A 545 -9.21 -41.76 -9.46
C PRO A 545 -10.03 -42.00 -8.19
N ALA A 546 -9.73 -41.28 -7.10
CA ALA A 546 -10.46 -41.40 -5.85
C ALA A 546 -11.89 -40.87 -5.97
N GLU A 547 -12.09 -39.72 -6.61
CA GLU A 547 -13.41 -39.15 -6.88
C GLU A 547 -14.26 -40.08 -7.77
N GLN A 548 -13.67 -40.65 -8.82
CA GLN A 548 -14.35 -41.60 -9.71
C GLN A 548 -14.77 -42.87 -8.97
N VAL A 549 -13.91 -43.41 -8.10
CA VAL A 549 -14.25 -44.58 -7.27
C VAL A 549 -15.37 -44.22 -6.30
N ASN A 550 -15.32 -43.06 -5.63
CA ASN A 550 -16.38 -42.63 -4.72
C ASN A 550 -17.71 -42.47 -5.45
N GLN A 551 -17.74 -41.81 -6.61
CA GLN A 551 -18.94 -41.67 -7.44
C GLN A 551 -19.48 -43.00 -7.98
N PHE A 552 -18.61 -43.98 -8.22
CA PHE A 552 -19.03 -45.33 -8.61
C PHE A 552 -19.64 -46.11 -7.42
N MET A 553 -19.21 -45.79 -6.20
CA MET A 553 -19.66 -46.47 -4.97
C MET A 553 -20.93 -45.84 -4.36
N GLU A 554 -21.23 -44.59 -4.69
CA GLU A 554 -22.51 -43.90 -4.43
C GLU A 554 -23.60 -44.32 -5.44
#